data_AF-A0A6V7J4G9-F1
#
_entry.id   AF-A0A6V7J4G9-F1
#
_cell.length_a   1.000
_cell.length_b   1.000
_cell.length_c   1.000
_cell.angle_alpha   90.00
_cell.angle_beta   90.00
_cell.angle_gamma   90.00
#
_symmetry.space_group_name_H-M   'P 1'
#
loop_
_entity.id
_entity.type
_entity.pdbx_description
1 polymer ?
#
loop_
_entity_poly.entity_id
_entity_poly.type
_entity_poly.pdbx_seq_one_letter_code
_entity_poly.pdbx_strand_id
1 'polypeptide(L)'
;IFTPMPHDHYMDEAHLLLGVATDDIPNVDNIRTAIKDLWDMRMSKLRTSIDELFKDQTAVHAMLNNLTTLEVNSARPLLPHAMDQLLRIQM
;
A
#
# COMPACT_ATOMS: atom_id res chain seq x y z
N ILE A 1 -6.94 -5.57 -9.26
CA ILE A 1 -5.67 -5.43 -10.01
C ILE A 1 -4.97 -4.12 -9.62
N PHE A 2 -3.74 -4.16 -9.11
CA PHE A 2 -2.93 -2.96 -8.86
C PHE A 2 -2.10 -2.61 -10.10
N THR A 3 -2.05 -1.33 -10.44
CA THR A 3 -1.25 -0.83 -11.56
C THR A 3 0.22 -0.73 -11.14
N PRO A 4 1.20 -1.08 -12.00
CA PRO A 4 2.61 -0.84 -11.75
C PRO A 4 2.88 0.62 -11.43
N MET A 5 3.65 0.87 -10.38
CA MET A 5 4.14 2.20 -10.03
C MET A 5 5.40 2.54 -10.84
N PRO A 6 5.68 3.83 -11.09
CA PRO A 6 6.90 4.24 -11.80
C PRO A 6 8.19 3.76 -11.11
N HIS A 7 8.17 3.69 -9.78
CA HIS A 7 9.25 3.15 -8.97
C HIS A 7 8.70 2.53 -7.68
N ASP A 8 9.39 1.53 -7.12
CA ASP A 8 8.95 0.85 -5.88
C ASP A 8 8.97 1.81 -4.67
N HIS A 9 9.89 2.77 -4.68
CA HIS A 9 10.09 3.73 -3.59
C HIS A 9 9.55 5.13 -3.89
N TYR A 10 8.57 5.26 -4.80
CA TYR A 10 8.08 6.57 -5.25
C TYR A 10 7.60 7.48 -4.10
N MET A 11 7.03 6.90 -3.04
CA MET A 11 6.57 7.65 -1.86
C MET A 11 7.74 8.21 -1.05
N ASP A 12 8.79 7.41 -0.86
CA ASP A 12 9.96 7.79 -0.09
C ASP A 12 10.73 8.89 -0.83
N GLU A 13 10.94 8.70 -2.13
CA GLU A 13 11.57 9.69 -3.01
C GLU A 13 10.80 11.00 -3.05
N ALA A 14 9.48 10.94 -3.26
CA ALA A 14 8.66 12.14 -3.29
C ALA A 14 8.64 12.87 -1.94
N HIS A 15 8.60 12.13 -0.83
CA HIS A 15 8.63 12.73 0.50
C HIS A 15 9.94 13.49 0.74
N LEU A 16 11.07 12.88 0.40
CA LEU A 16 12.39 13.50 0.56
C LEU A 16 12.58 14.71 -0.35
N LEU A 17 12.29 14.55 -1.66
CA LEU A 17 12.50 15.61 -2.65
C LEU A 17 11.56 16.79 -2.43
N LEU A 18 10.26 16.53 -2.28
CA LEU A 18 9.26 17.59 -2.06
C LEU A 18 9.33 18.15 -0.62
N GLY A 19 10.10 17.53 0.28
CA GLY A 19 10.32 18.04 1.64
C GLY A 19 11.44 19.07 1.74
N VAL A 20 12.45 18.96 0.88
CA VAL A 20 13.69 19.77 0.98
C VAL A 20 13.93 20.65 -0.25
N ALA A 21 13.64 20.16 -1.45
CA ALA A 21 13.98 20.81 -2.71
C ALA A 21 12.76 21.45 -3.39
N THR A 22 11.86 22.06 -2.60
CA THR A 22 10.62 22.64 -3.13
C THR A 22 10.86 23.78 -4.12
N ASP A 23 11.93 24.55 -3.92
CA ASP A 23 12.24 25.71 -4.75
C ASP A 23 12.77 25.30 -6.14
N ASP A 24 13.30 24.07 -6.25
CA ASP A 24 13.87 23.51 -7.48
C ASP A 24 12.85 22.72 -8.31
N ILE A 25 11.67 22.43 -7.75
CA ILE A 25 10.66 21.56 -8.37
C ILE A 25 9.44 22.40 -8.76
N PRO A 26 9.08 22.50 -10.05
CA PRO A 26 7.88 23.22 -10.45
C PRO A 26 6.61 22.48 -10.02
N ASN A 27 5.56 23.23 -9.64
CA ASN A 27 4.25 22.69 -9.28
C ASN A 27 4.24 21.69 -8.10
N VAL A 28 5.12 21.88 -7.10
CA VAL A 28 5.26 21.00 -5.92
C VAL A 28 3.92 20.61 -5.29
N ASP A 29 3.01 21.57 -5.08
CA ASP A 29 1.75 21.32 -4.38
C ASP A 29 0.82 20.39 -5.17
N ASN A 30 0.79 20.53 -6.49
CA ASN A 30 0.01 19.66 -7.37
C ASN A 30 0.59 18.25 -7.37
N ILE A 31 1.92 18.12 -7.41
CA ILE A 31 2.61 16.82 -7.35
C ILE A 31 2.33 16.15 -6.00
N ARG A 32 2.47 16.88 -4.89
CA ARG A 32 2.20 16.38 -3.54
C ARG A 32 0.76 15.89 -3.41
N THR A 33 -0.20 16.65 -3.93
CA THR A 33 -1.63 16.30 -3.92
C THR A 33 -1.86 15.02 -4.74
N ALA A 34 -1.36 14.95 -5.96
CA ALA A 34 -1.52 13.78 -6.82
C ALA A 34 -0.91 12.50 -6.22
N ILE A 35 0.26 12.60 -5.61
CA ILE A 35 0.93 11.47 -4.93
C ILE A 35 0.12 11.02 -3.72
N LYS A 36 -0.41 11.96 -2.94
CA LYS A 36 -1.28 11.65 -1.80
C LYS A 36 -2.57 10.95 -2.24
N ASP A 37 -3.25 11.47 -3.25
CA ASP A 37 -4.49 10.88 -3.78
C ASP A 37 -4.24 9.45 -4.29
N LEU A 38 -3.11 9.24 -4.96
CA LEU A 38 -2.70 7.92 -5.44
C LEU A 38 -2.44 6.96 -4.29
N TRP A 39 -1.72 7.39 -3.25
CA TRP A 39 -1.49 6.60 -2.05
C TRP A 39 -2.80 6.23 -1.36
N ASP A 40 -3.69 7.19 -1.13
CA ASP A 40 -4.96 6.98 -0.44
C ASP A 40 -5.85 5.99 -1.21
N MET A 41 -5.93 6.13 -2.54
CA MET A 41 -6.67 5.20 -3.39
C MET A 41 -6.09 3.78 -3.33
N ARG A 42 -4.76 3.64 -3.36
CA ARG A 42 -4.10 2.33 -3.32
C ARG A 42 -4.21 1.67 -1.95
N MET A 43 -4.14 2.43 -0.87
CA MET A 43 -4.38 1.95 0.50
C MET A 43 -5.83 1.55 0.75
N SER A 44 -6.78 2.32 0.23
CA SER A 44 -8.19 1.93 0.25
C SER A 44 -8.39 0.58 -0.43
N LYS A 45 -7.84 0.41 -1.63
CA LYS A 45 -7.90 -0.85 -2.39
C LYS A 45 -7.23 -2.02 -1.69
N LEU A 46 -6.06 -1.80 -1.06
CA LEU A 46 -5.37 -2.83 -0.28
C LEU A 46 -6.25 -3.33 0.88
N ARG A 47 -6.91 -2.43 1.60
CA ARG A 47 -7.83 -2.78 2.69
C ARG A 47 -9.02 -3.61 2.17
N THR A 48 -9.61 -3.22 1.05
CA THR A 48 -10.70 -3.99 0.43
C THR A 48 -10.23 -5.39 0.01
N SER A 49 -9.05 -5.52 -0.60
CA SER A 49 -8.50 -6.84 -0.96
C SER A 49 -8.19 -7.72 0.26
N ILE A 50 -7.78 -7.12 1.37
CA ILE A 50 -7.59 -7.83 2.64
C ILE A 50 -8.94 -8.28 3.23
N ASP A 51 -9.97 -7.43 3.18
CA ASP A 51 -11.32 -7.77 3.66
C ASP A 51 -11.94 -8.90 2.83
N GLU A 52 -11.74 -8.88 1.50
CA GLU A 52 -12.12 -9.98 0.61
C GLU A 52 -11.40 -11.29 0.97
N LEU A 53 -10.11 -11.23 1.29
CA LEU A 53 -9.33 -12.40 1.75
C LEU A 53 -9.90 -12.98 3.04
N PHE A 54 -10.31 -12.16 4.00
CA PHE A 54 -10.89 -12.67 5.26
C PHE A 54 -12.29 -13.27 5.07
N LYS A 55 -13.04 -12.85 4.06
CA LYS A 55 -14.37 -13.39 3.74
C LYS A 55 -14.29 -14.75 3.06
N ASP A 56 -13.23 -14.99 2.28
CA ASP A 56 -13.00 -16.27 1.65
C ASP A 56 -12.27 -17.23 2.61
N GLN A 57 -13.05 -18.02 3.35
CA GLN A 57 -12.55 -19.05 4.28
C GLN A 57 -11.75 -20.16 3.59
N THR A 58 -11.76 -20.22 2.25
CA THR A 58 -11.01 -21.20 1.46
C THR A 58 -9.74 -20.63 0.84
N ALA A 59 -9.54 -19.31 0.91
CA ALA A 59 -8.39 -18.64 0.33
C ALA A 59 -7.13 -18.86 1.19
N VAL A 60 -6.35 -19.88 0.81
CA VAL A 60 -5.01 -20.14 1.40
C VAL A 60 -3.94 -19.19 0.82
N HIS A 61 -4.23 -18.53 -0.30
CA HIS A 61 -3.26 -17.72 -1.04
C HIS A 61 -3.88 -16.49 -1.70
N ALA A 62 -3.34 -15.31 -1.38
CA ALA A 62 -3.63 -14.05 -2.09
C ALA A 62 -2.39 -13.57 -2.85
N MET A 63 -2.50 -13.44 -4.17
CA MET A 63 -1.46 -12.83 -4.99
C MET A 63 -1.82 -11.37 -5.29
N LEU A 64 -1.11 -10.44 -4.66
CA LEU A 64 -1.24 -9.01 -4.95
C LEU A 64 0.01 -8.54 -5.70
N ASN A 65 -0.08 -8.53 -7.03
CA ASN A 65 1.00 -8.01 -7.89
C ASN A 65 1.06 -6.49 -7.84
N ASN A 66 2.23 -5.90 -8.05
CA ASN A 66 2.46 -4.45 -8.16
C ASN A 66 2.12 -3.64 -6.89
N LEU A 67 2.18 -4.26 -5.72
CA LEU A 67 2.26 -3.52 -4.46
C LEU A 67 3.69 -3.03 -4.26
N THR A 68 3.84 -1.83 -3.72
CA THR A 68 5.17 -1.34 -3.37
C THR A 68 5.61 -1.79 -1.99
N THR A 69 6.92 -1.72 -1.71
CA THR A 69 7.46 -2.09 -0.40
C THR A 69 6.81 -1.30 0.76
N LEU A 70 6.54 0.00 0.57
CA LEU A 70 5.91 0.82 1.61
C LEU A 70 4.45 0.41 1.88
N GLU A 71 3.73 0.03 0.82
CA GLU A 71 2.35 -0.47 0.92
C GLU A 71 2.31 -1.79 1.71
N VAL A 72 3.21 -2.72 1.42
CA VAL A 72 3.34 -3.99 2.15
C VAL A 72 3.72 -3.74 3.61
N ASN A 73 4.66 -2.83 3.86
CA ASN A 73 5.08 -2.46 5.22
C ASN A 73 3.93 -1.88 6.05
N SER A 74 2.96 -1.20 5.44
CA SER A 74 1.81 -0.63 6.16
C SER A 74 0.90 -1.71 6.78
N ALA A 75 0.80 -2.89 6.16
CA ALA A 75 -0.03 -4.00 6.62
C ALA A 75 0.74 -5.02 7.48
N ARG A 76 2.06 -5.12 7.28
CA ARG A 76 2.92 -6.14 7.90
C ARG A 76 2.83 -6.26 9.43
N PRO A 77 2.71 -5.19 10.23
CA PRO A 77 2.68 -5.31 11.68
C PRO A 77 1.44 -6.04 12.22
N LEU A 78 0.34 -6.02 11.47
CA LEU A 78 -0.94 -6.56 11.93
C LEU A 78 -1.34 -7.82 11.17
N LEU A 79 -1.28 -7.78 9.84
CA LEU A 79 -1.95 -8.75 8.98
C LEU A 79 -1.47 -10.20 9.22
N PRO A 80 -0.16 -10.53 9.22
CA PRO A 80 0.29 -11.90 9.41
C PRO A 80 -0.07 -12.46 10.79
N HIS A 81 0.03 -11.63 11.83
CA HIS A 81 -0.29 -12.04 13.19
C HIS A 81 -1.80 -12.31 13.33
N ALA A 82 -2.65 -11.43 12.81
CA ALA A 82 -4.09 -11.62 12.82
C ALA A 82 -4.51 -12.89 12.06
N MET A 83 -3.90 -13.14 10.90
CA MET A 83 -4.15 -14.36 10.11
C MET A 83 -3.73 -15.64 10.85
N ASP A 84 -2.56 -15.65 11.52
CA ASP A 84 -2.13 -16.79 12.34
C ASP A 84 -3.12 -17.10 13.47
N GLN A 85 -3.65 -16.08 14.14
CA GLN A 85 -4.66 -16.27 15.18
C GLN A 85 -5.98 -16.80 14.63
N LEU A 86 -6.45 -16.30 13.49
CA LEU A 86 -7.67 -16.80 12.85
C LEU A 86 -7.53 -18.27 12.42
N LEU A 87 -6.39 -18.64 11.85
CA LEU A 87 -6.11 -20.02 11.46
C LEU A 87 -6.14 -20.96 12.66
N ARG A 88 -5.57 -20.56 13.80
CA ARG A 88 -5.59 -21.35 15.04
C ARG A 88 -6.98 -21.55 15.62
N ILE A 89 -7.91 -20.62 15.40
CA ILE A 89 -9.30 -20.74 15.89
C ILE A 89 -10.13 -21.67 14.98
N GLN A 90 -9.77 -21.79 13.71
CA GLN A 90 -10.47 -22.65 12.75
C GLN A 90 -10.04 -24.13 12.81
N MET A 91 -8.89 -24.44 13.42
CA MET A 91 -8.43 -25.80 13.72
C MET A 91 -8.96 -26.29 15.06
#